data_AF-A0A931TJD2-F1
#
_entry.id   AF-A0A931TJD2-F1
#
_cell.length_a   1.000
_cell.length_b   1.000
_cell.length_c   1.000
_cell.angle_alpha   90.00
_cell.angle_beta   90.00
_cell.angle_gamma   90.00
#
_symmetry.space_group_name_H-M   'P 1'
#
loop_
_entity.id
_entity.type
_entity.pdbx_description
1 polymer ?
#
loop_
_entity_poly.entity_id
_entity_poly.type
_entity_poly.pdbx_seq_one_letter_code
_entity_poly.pdbx_strand_id
1 'polypeptide(L)'
;MRATCHTIGKTGALRFPDLEGVGVRAKTRVPGLSDVEYFAQSMYEPDAFIVPGFNRGMPVINKPPIGLTDQEILCVIAYLQTLGGTPTVTLQTTHRYRAAPAASQEAARPAGAVAR
;
A
#
# COMPACT_ATOMS: atom_id res chain seq x y z
N MET A 1 5.53 3.90 -6.73
CA MET A 1 4.76 5.16 -6.47
C MET A 1 5.71 6.30 -6.07
N ARG A 2 6.64 6.74 -6.93
CA ARG A 2 7.58 7.85 -6.62
C ARG A 2 7.89 8.71 -7.85
N ALA A 3 7.95 10.03 -7.63
CA ALA A 3 8.41 11.17 -8.44
C ALA A 3 7.85 11.36 -9.86
N THR A 4 7.76 10.33 -10.70
CA THR A 4 7.40 10.52 -12.12
C THR A 4 5.95 10.96 -12.29
N CYS A 5 5.06 10.47 -11.43
CA CYS A 5 3.63 10.80 -11.47
C CYS A 5 3.19 11.66 -10.29
N HIS A 6 3.67 11.38 -9.09
CA HIS A 6 3.20 12.06 -7.89
C HIS A 6 4.25 12.97 -7.27
N THR A 7 3.78 14.11 -6.77
CA THR A 7 4.55 15.07 -5.98
C THR A 7 4.26 14.87 -4.49
N ILE A 8 5.11 15.45 -3.66
CA ILE A 8 4.87 15.59 -2.22
C ILE A 8 5.08 17.06 -1.89
N GLY A 9 4.04 17.71 -1.36
CA GLY A 9 4.10 19.09 -0.88
C GLY A 9 4.10 20.13 -1.98
N LYS A 10 3.59 19.79 -3.17
CA LYS A 10 3.41 20.77 -4.26
C LYS A 10 1.95 21.19 -4.38
N THR A 11 1.75 22.44 -4.78
CA THR A 11 0.44 23.04 -5.03
C THR A 11 0.33 23.54 -6.48
N GLY A 12 -0.90 23.80 -6.94
CA GLY A 12 -1.18 24.30 -8.30
C GLY A 12 -1.70 23.24 -9.26
N ALA A 13 -1.48 23.45 -10.56
CA ALA A 13 -1.95 22.56 -11.62
C ALA A 13 -1.08 21.29 -11.69
N LEU A 14 -1.44 20.28 -10.88
CA LEU A 14 -0.76 19.00 -10.85
C LEU A 14 -1.38 18.02 -11.84
N ARG A 15 -0.56 17.20 -12.49
CA ARG A 15 -1.04 16.13 -13.39
C ARG A 15 -1.77 15.02 -12.62
N PHE A 16 -1.34 14.77 -11.38
CA PHE A 16 -1.86 13.72 -10.50
C PHE A 16 -1.92 14.22 -9.05
N PRO A 17 -2.72 13.60 -8.17
CA PRO A 17 -2.88 14.06 -6.79
C PRO A 17 -1.56 14.14 -6.01
N ASP A 18 -1.38 15.20 -5.24
CA ASP A 18 -0.26 15.31 -4.30
C ASP A 18 -0.40 14.32 -3.13
N LEU A 19 0.74 13.79 -2.66
CA LEU A 19 0.79 12.78 -1.62
C LEU A 19 1.10 13.34 -0.22
N GLU A 20 1.42 14.62 -0.05
CA GLU A 20 1.56 15.21 1.27
C GLU A 20 0.25 15.06 2.04
N GLY A 21 0.29 14.51 3.26
CA GLY A 21 -0.91 14.29 4.07
C GLY A 21 -1.84 13.17 3.57
N VAL A 22 -1.42 12.36 2.58
CA VAL A 22 -2.29 11.31 2.01
C VAL A 22 -2.66 10.24 3.04
N GLY A 23 -1.80 9.96 4.02
CA GLY A 23 -2.11 9.01 5.10
C GLY A 23 -3.33 9.43 5.94
N VAL A 24 -3.58 10.73 6.10
CA VAL A 24 -4.79 11.25 6.75
C VAL A 24 -5.99 11.11 5.83
N ARG A 25 -5.86 11.57 4.57
CA ARG A 25 -6.97 11.59 3.61
C ARG A 25 -7.48 10.20 3.25
N ALA A 26 -6.59 9.21 3.19
CA ALA A 26 -6.93 7.83 2.83
C ALA A 26 -7.97 7.21 3.77
N LYS A 27 -7.96 7.57 5.05
CA LYS A 27 -8.86 7.01 6.08
C LYS A 27 -10.33 7.28 5.82
N THR A 28 -10.66 8.29 5.02
CA THR A 28 -12.03 8.72 4.77
C THR A 28 -12.33 8.94 3.29
N ARG A 29 -11.38 8.64 2.39
CA ARG A 29 -11.50 8.99 0.97
C ARG A 29 -12.67 8.25 0.30
N VAL A 30 -12.83 6.97 0.63
CA VAL A 30 -13.90 6.12 0.11
C VAL A 30 -14.67 5.55 1.30
N PRO A 31 -15.99 5.84 1.41
CA PRO A 31 -16.80 5.30 2.49
C PRO A 31 -16.71 3.76 2.56
N GLY A 32 -16.49 3.23 3.77
CA GLY A 32 -16.40 1.78 4.01
C GLY A 32 -15.03 1.15 3.75
N LEU A 33 -14.04 1.89 3.24
CA LEU A 33 -12.66 1.42 3.14
C LEU A 33 -11.80 1.99 4.28
N SER A 34 -10.93 1.16 4.84
CA SER A 34 -9.80 1.64 5.65
C SER A 34 -8.76 2.30 4.75
N ASP A 35 -7.79 2.99 5.34
CA ASP A 35 -6.64 3.52 4.60
C ASP A 35 -5.85 2.41 3.88
N VAL A 36 -5.65 1.26 4.54
CA VAL A 36 -4.99 0.08 3.94
C VAL A 36 -5.78 -0.42 2.72
N GLU A 37 -7.11 -0.59 2.85
CA GLU A 37 -7.96 -1.04 1.74
C GLU A 37 -8.01 -0.01 0.61
N TYR A 38 -8.08 1.28 0.93
CA TYR A 38 -8.04 2.34 -0.06
C TYR A 38 -6.72 2.38 -0.84
N PHE A 39 -5.58 2.27 -0.16
CA PHE A 39 -4.28 2.24 -0.82
C PHE A 39 -4.09 0.97 -1.64
N ALA A 40 -4.53 -0.19 -1.14
CA ALA A 40 -4.50 -1.44 -1.90
C ALA A 40 -5.38 -1.31 -3.16
N GLN A 41 -6.63 -0.88 -3.04
CA GLN A 41 -7.50 -0.65 -4.19
C GLN A 41 -6.86 0.31 -5.20
N SER A 42 -6.28 1.42 -4.73
CA SER A 42 -5.59 2.38 -5.62
C SER A 42 -4.47 1.74 -6.43
N MET A 43 -3.83 0.67 -5.94
CA MET A 43 -2.71 0.00 -6.61
C MET A 43 -3.12 -1.19 -7.48
N TYR A 44 -4.11 -1.98 -7.04
CA TYR A 44 -4.59 -3.15 -7.79
C TYR A 44 -5.71 -2.80 -8.79
N GLU A 45 -6.55 -1.82 -8.47
CA GLU A 45 -7.69 -1.37 -9.26
C GLU A 45 -7.73 0.18 -9.30
N PRO A 46 -6.72 0.82 -9.91
CA PRO A 46 -6.55 2.28 -9.88
C PRO A 46 -7.74 3.08 -10.42
N ASP A 47 -8.57 2.45 -11.26
CA ASP A 47 -9.75 3.08 -11.85
C ASP A 47 -11.03 2.90 -11.03
N ALA A 48 -11.00 2.14 -9.93
CA ALA A 48 -12.15 1.97 -9.03
C ALA A 48 -12.49 3.27 -8.28
N PHE A 49 -11.50 4.14 -8.06
CA PHE A 49 -11.69 5.46 -7.51
C PHE A 49 -10.69 6.45 -8.10
N ILE A 50 -11.21 7.47 -8.78
CA ILE A 50 -10.41 8.59 -9.29
C ILE A 50 -10.68 9.80 -8.41
N VAL A 51 -9.61 10.39 -7.86
CA VAL A 51 -9.70 11.60 -7.05
C VAL A 51 -10.35 12.71 -7.89
N PRO A 52 -11.41 13.38 -7.39
CA PRO A 52 -12.07 14.47 -8.13
C PRO A 52 -11.07 15.52 -8.60
N GLY A 53 -11.21 15.93 -9.87
CA GLY A 53 -10.32 16.91 -10.52
C GLY A 53 -9.08 16.31 -11.19
N PHE A 54 -8.89 14.99 -11.17
CA PHE A 54 -7.79 14.31 -11.86
C PHE A 54 -8.30 13.32 -12.92
N ASN A 55 -7.46 13.03 -13.91
CA ASN A 55 -7.74 12.06 -14.95
C ASN A 55 -7.23 10.65 -14.55
N ARG A 56 -7.83 9.63 -15.18
CA ARG A 56 -7.28 8.26 -15.16
C ARG A 56 -5.86 8.27 -15.73
N GLY A 57 -4.97 7.48 -15.14
CA GLY A 57 -3.57 7.41 -15.59
C GLY A 57 -2.61 6.69 -14.65
N MET A 58 -3.09 6.21 -13.51
CA MET A 58 -2.31 5.30 -12.67
C MET A 58 -2.37 3.89 -13.27
N PRO A 59 -1.22 3.23 -13.54
CA PRO A 59 -1.21 1.85 -14.03
C PRO A 59 -1.54 0.87 -12.91
N VAL A 60 -1.94 -0.35 -13.28
CA VAL A 60 -2.10 -1.47 -12.34
C VAL A 60 -0.72 -1.87 -11.83
N ILE A 61 -0.47 -1.66 -10.54
CA ILE A 61 0.89 -1.66 -9.98
C ILE A 61 1.52 -3.05 -9.91
N ASN A 62 0.72 -4.09 -9.71
CA ASN A 62 1.20 -5.49 -9.66
C ASN A 62 1.31 -6.16 -11.04
N LYS A 63 1.22 -5.38 -12.13
CA LYS A 63 1.36 -5.86 -13.51
C LYS A 63 2.48 -5.12 -14.23
N PRO A 64 3.05 -5.70 -15.31
CA PRO A 64 3.99 -4.99 -16.16
C PRO A 64 3.41 -3.65 -16.65
N PRO A 65 4.22 -2.59 -16.76
CA PRO A 65 5.69 -2.57 -16.64
C PRO A 65 6.23 -2.39 -15.21
N ILE A 66 5.37 -2.23 -14.19
CA ILE A 66 5.83 -1.99 -12.81
C ILE A 66 6.07 -3.31 -12.08
N GLY A 67 5.05 -4.18 -12.04
CA GLY A 67 5.17 -5.55 -11.55
C GLY A 67 5.57 -5.69 -10.07
N LEU A 68 5.09 -4.81 -9.18
CA LEU A 68 5.37 -4.97 -7.75
C LEU A 68 4.71 -6.23 -7.19
N THR A 69 5.41 -6.92 -6.30
CA THR A 69 4.87 -7.99 -5.48
C THR A 69 3.93 -7.45 -4.40
N ASP A 70 3.09 -8.32 -3.84
CA ASP A 70 2.16 -7.94 -2.78
C ASP A 70 2.88 -7.42 -1.51
N GLN A 71 4.07 -7.96 -1.20
CA GLN A 71 4.87 -7.49 -0.08
C GLN A 71 5.47 -6.10 -0.35
N GLU A 72 5.94 -5.83 -1.57
CA GLU A 72 6.40 -4.50 -1.95
C GLU A 72 5.26 -3.48 -1.93
N ILE A 73 4.05 -3.90 -2.32
CA ILE A 73 2.86 -3.07 -2.20
C ILE A 73 2.59 -2.72 -0.72
N LEU A 74 2.67 -3.67 0.21
CA LEU A 74 2.57 -3.38 1.64
C LEU A 74 3.63 -2.38 2.13
N CYS A 75 4.87 -2.48 1.64
CA CYS A 75 5.91 -1.49 1.92
C CYS A 75 5.56 -0.09 1.38
N VAL A 76 4.94 -0.01 0.19
CA VAL A 76 4.44 1.26 -0.35
C VAL A 76 3.30 1.81 0.51
N ILE A 77 2.35 0.97 0.94
CA ILE A 77 1.26 1.38 1.85
C ILE A 77 1.86 1.93 3.15
N ALA A 78 2.81 1.23 3.75
CA ALA A 78 3.50 1.66 4.96
C ALA A 78 4.10 3.05 4.78
N TYR A 79 4.81 3.27 3.66
CA TYR A 79 5.38 4.58 3.34
C TYR A 79 4.30 5.65 3.14
N LEU A 80 3.21 5.38 2.43
CA LEU A 80 2.13 6.36 2.23
C LEU A 80 1.44 6.75 3.55
N GLN A 81 1.37 5.82 4.51
CA GLN A 81 0.86 6.11 5.85
C GLN A 81 1.78 7.07 6.63
N THR A 82 3.10 7.06 6.40
CA THR A 82 4.01 8.03 7.06
C THR A 82 3.77 9.47 6.60
N LEU A 83 3.18 9.66 5.41
CA LEU A 83 2.85 10.98 4.87
C LEU A 83 1.58 11.55 5.52
N GLY A 84 1.57 11.66 6.84
CA GLY A 84 0.44 12.18 7.63
C GLY A 84 0.01 11.31 8.81
N GLY A 85 0.75 10.23 9.12
CA GLY A 85 0.42 9.35 10.23
C GLY A 85 1.54 8.36 10.57
N THR A 86 1.18 7.33 11.33
CA THR A 86 2.07 6.21 11.68
C THR A 86 1.66 4.98 10.87
N PRO A 87 2.62 4.24 10.27
CA PRO A 87 2.32 2.99 9.59
C PRO A 87 1.64 1.98 10.51
N THR A 88 0.60 1.32 10.01
CA THR A 88 -0.13 0.28 10.73
C THR A 88 0.04 -1.10 10.09
N VAL A 89 0.63 -1.17 8.90
CA VAL A 89 0.84 -2.41 8.15
C VAL A 89 2.16 -3.10 8.51
N THR A 90 2.16 -4.42 8.38
CA THR A 90 3.33 -5.30 8.43
C THR A 90 3.35 -6.17 7.17
N LEU A 91 4.41 -6.95 6.95
CA LEU A 91 4.46 -7.93 5.85
C LEU A 91 3.42 -9.07 5.98
N GLN A 92 2.75 -9.17 7.14
CA GLN A 92 1.69 -10.12 7.42
C GLN A 92 0.29 -9.53 7.22
N THR A 93 0.18 -8.21 7.01
CA THR A 93 -1.11 -7.54 6.87
C THR A 93 -1.90 -8.07 5.68
N THR A 94 -3.18 -8.33 5.92
CA THR A 94 -4.14 -8.74 4.90
C THR A 94 -4.92 -7.54 4.38
N HIS A 95 -5.36 -7.64 3.14
CA HIS A 95 -6.32 -6.73 2.54
C HIS A 95 -7.10 -7.46 1.44
N ARG A 96 -8.11 -6.83 0.84
CA ARG A 96 -8.95 -7.45 -0.21
C ARG A 96 -8.18 -8.20 -1.30
N TYR A 97 -7.06 -7.64 -1.76
CA TYR A 97 -6.23 -8.21 -2.85
C TYR A 97 -5.12 -9.18 -2.40
N ARG A 98 -4.95 -9.41 -1.09
CA ARG A 98 -3.86 -10.24 -0.55
C ARG A 98 -4.27 -10.91 0.76
N ALA A 99 -4.22 -12.23 0.79
CA ALA A 99 -4.35 -13.00 2.01
C ALA A 99 -3.05 -12.99 2.84
N ALA A 100 -3.14 -13.26 4.15
CA ALA A 100 -1.96 -13.46 4.97
C ALA A 100 -1.18 -14.66 4.42
N PRO A 101 0.16 -14.61 4.38
CA PRO A 101 0.91 -15.81 4.08
C PRO A 101 0.62 -16.83 5.19
N ALA A 102 0.49 -18.10 4.82
CA ALA A 102 0.32 -19.16 5.80
C ALA A 102 1.47 -19.06 6.82
N ALA A 103 1.15 -19.07 8.12
CA ALA A 103 2.16 -19.06 9.16
C ALA A 103 3.14 -20.21 8.90
N SER A 104 4.40 -19.88 8.63
CA SER A 104 5.45 -20.88 8.48
C SER A 104 5.52 -21.67 9.79
N GLN A 105 5.24 -22.98 9.75
CA GLN A 105 5.56 -23.88 10.87
C GLN A 105 7.07 -24.10 10.96
N GLU A 106 7.85 -23.03 11.10
CA GLU A 106 9.29 -23.11 11.34
C GLU A 106 9.65 -22.32 12.59
N ALA A 107 9.14 -22.81 13.73
CA ALA A 107 9.66 -22.55 15.06
C ALA A 107 9.20 -23.66 16.03
N ALA A 108 9.39 -24.92 15.64
CA ALA A 108 9.27 -26.06 16.54
C ALA A 108 10.34 -27.12 16.18
N ARG A 109 11.61 -26.71 16.19
CA ARG A 109 12.68 -27.70 16.42
C ARG A 109 12.78 -27.86 17.94
N PRO A 110 12.51 -29.04 18.52
CA PRO A 110 12.72 -29.24 19.94
C PRO A 110 14.21 -29.06 20.22
N ALA A 111 14.54 -28.21 21.20
CA ALA A 111 15.87 -28.15 21.78
C ALA A 111 16.10 -29.45 22.55
N GLY A 112 17.07 -30.27 22.13
CA GLY A 112 17.59 -31.35 22.97
C GLY A 112 18.15 -32.55 22.22
N ALA A 113 19.48 -32.65 22.17
CA ALA A 113 20.24 -33.77 22.72
C ALA A 113 21.72 -33.64 22.32
N VAL A 114 22.54 -33.08 23.22
CA VAL A 114 23.97 -33.39 23.26
C VAL A 114 24.18 -34.16 24.56
N ALA A 115 24.26 -35.48 24.44
CA ALA A 115 24.66 -36.38 25.52
C ALA A 115 26.17 -36.23 25.75
N ARG A 116 26.56 -36.26 27.03
CA ARG A 116 27.94 -36.27 27.52
C ARG A 116 28.59 -37.63 27.35
#